data_AF-A0A392QTI4-F1
#
_entry.id   AF-A0A392QTI4-F1
#
_cell.length_a   1.000
_cell.length_b   1.000
_cell.length_c   1.000
_cell.angle_alpha   90.00
_cell.angle_beta   90.00
_cell.angle_gamma   90.00
#
_symmetry.space_group_name_H-M   'P 1'
#
loop_
_entity.id
_entity.type
_entity.pdbx_description
1 polymer ?
#
loop_
_entity_poly.entity_id
_entity_poly.type
_entity_poly.pdbx_seq_one_letter_code
_entity_poly.pdbx_strand_id
1 'polypeptide(L)'
;ALDPKSRAASANGTETPWSQTPVTDLTAVGEGRGTVLSLKLDRLSDSVSGMTNVDPKGYLTVLNSMKITSDAEISDFKKARLLLKSVTQTNPKHPPGWIAAARLEELAGKLPVARQLIQKGCEECPKNEDVWLEACRLANPDEAKAVIARGVKSIPTSVKLWMQASKLENDDMNR
;
A
#
# COMPACT_ATOMS: atom_id res chain seq x y z
N ALA A 1 29.44 -29.24 71.55
CA ALA A 1 30.18 -28.62 70.44
C ALA A 1 31.60 -29.18 70.47
N LEU A 2 32.16 -29.53 69.29
CA LEU A 2 33.53 -30.03 69.02
C LEU A 2 33.75 -31.51 69.45
N ASP A 3 34.29 -32.48 68.69
CA ASP A 3 35.07 -32.64 67.43
C ASP A 3 34.82 -34.08 66.88
N PRO A 4 35.30 -34.49 65.68
CA PRO A 4 36.09 -35.73 65.68
C PRO A 4 37.26 -35.84 64.68
N LYS A 5 38.17 -36.71 65.12
CA LYS A 5 39.47 -37.15 64.63
C LYS A 5 39.39 -38.11 63.42
N SER A 6 40.51 -38.14 62.70
CA SER A 6 41.15 -39.33 62.11
C SER A 6 40.45 -40.15 61.02
N ARG A 7 40.95 -39.98 59.79
CA ARG A 7 41.69 -40.99 58.99
C ARG A 7 41.05 -42.39 58.83
N ALA A 8 40.54 -42.59 57.62
CA ALA A 8 40.73 -43.72 56.69
C ALA A 8 40.45 -45.16 57.16
N ALA A 9 39.56 -45.84 56.43
CA ALA A 9 39.82 -47.17 55.87
C ALA A 9 38.77 -47.56 54.81
N SER A 10 39.25 -47.81 53.59
CA SER A 10 38.95 -48.95 52.71
C SER A 10 37.49 -49.41 52.51
N ALA A 11 37.01 -49.35 51.27
CA ALA A 11 36.35 -50.50 50.62
C ALA A 11 36.20 -50.32 49.09
N ASN A 12 36.63 -51.35 48.37
CA ASN A 12 36.60 -51.59 46.93
C ASN A 12 35.29 -51.23 46.21
N GLY A 13 35.42 -50.78 44.95
CA GLY A 13 34.36 -50.77 43.94
C GLY A 13 34.95 -50.89 42.53
N THR A 14 34.89 -52.09 41.98
CA THR A 14 35.29 -52.56 40.64
C THR A 14 35.21 -51.53 39.50
N GLU A 15 36.34 -51.30 38.82
CA GLU A 15 36.40 -50.54 37.57
C GLU A 15 35.82 -51.36 36.40
N THR A 16 34.88 -50.78 35.65
CA THR A 16 34.42 -51.29 34.35
C THR A 16 35.08 -50.46 33.24
N PRO A 17 35.72 -51.08 32.24
CA PRO A 17 36.41 -50.37 31.18
C PRO A 17 35.40 -49.97 30.09
N TRP A 18 34.76 -48.81 30.24
CA TRP A 18 34.05 -48.18 29.12
C TRP A 18 34.97 -47.14 28.48
N SER A 19 35.45 -47.51 27.30
CA SER A 19 36.23 -46.73 26.36
C SER A 19 35.94 -45.22 26.41
N GLN A 20 36.95 -44.46 26.79
CA GLN A 20 37.09 -43.05 26.43
C GLN A 20 37.09 -42.95 24.90
N THR A 21 35.92 -42.74 24.32
CA THR A 21 35.86 -42.03 23.03
C THR A 21 35.70 -40.56 23.38
N PRO A 22 36.52 -39.65 22.82
CA PRO A 22 36.31 -38.24 23.05
C PRO A 22 34.91 -37.93 22.52
N VAL A 23 34.07 -37.28 23.34
CA VAL A 23 32.77 -36.79 22.87
C VAL A 23 33.04 -35.75 21.79
N THR A 24 33.09 -36.20 20.53
CA THR A 24 33.27 -35.33 19.38
C THR A 24 32.03 -34.47 19.25
N ASP A 25 32.22 -33.18 19.52
CA ASP A 25 31.31 -32.06 19.36
C ASP A 25 29.89 -32.42 18.90
N LEU A 26 28.97 -32.54 19.87
CA LEU A 26 27.56 -32.81 19.64
C LEU A 26 26.90 -31.71 18.79
N THR A 27 27.47 -30.51 18.77
CA THR A 27 27.05 -29.37 17.94
C THR A 27 27.26 -29.68 16.46
N ALA A 28 28.45 -30.16 16.09
CA ALA A 28 28.76 -30.57 14.71
C ALA A 28 27.87 -31.74 14.24
N VAL A 29 27.57 -32.71 15.12
CA VAL A 29 26.62 -33.80 14.80
C VAL A 29 25.20 -33.27 14.62
N GLY A 30 24.78 -32.28 15.42
CA GLY A 30 23.49 -31.61 15.30
C GLY A 30 23.34 -30.82 13.99
N GLU A 31 24.35 -30.01 13.65
CA GLU A 31 24.42 -29.25 12.40
C GLU A 31 24.45 -30.19 11.18
N GLY A 32 25.24 -31.26 11.23
CA GLY A 32 25.29 -32.28 10.18
C GLY A 32 23.94 -32.97 9.95
N ARG A 33 23.20 -33.27 11.03
CA ARG A 33 21.83 -33.81 10.91
C ARG A 33 20.84 -32.77 10.36
N GLY A 34 20.98 -31.50 10.76
CA GLY A 34 20.14 -30.40 10.27
C GLY A 34 20.26 -30.18 8.77
N THR A 35 21.48 -30.19 8.22
CA THR A 35 21.70 -30.07 6.77
C THR A 35 21.10 -31.23 5.98
N VAL A 36 21.22 -32.46 6.47
CA VAL A 36 20.62 -33.65 5.84
C VAL A 36 19.10 -33.59 5.84
N LEU A 37 18.49 -33.10 6.91
CA LEU A 37 17.04 -32.88 6.97
C LEU A 37 16.60 -31.81 5.97
N SER A 38 17.36 -30.72 5.86
CA SER A 38 17.10 -29.66 4.89
C SER A 38 17.14 -30.19 3.44
N LEU A 39 18.16 -30.98 3.09
CA LEU A 39 18.28 -31.64 1.78
C LEU A 39 17.12 -32.59 1.47
N LYS A 40 16.65 -33.36 2.46
CA LYS A 40 15.50 -34.24 2.28
C LYS A 40 14.20 -33.45 2.08
N LEU A 41 14.05 -32.35 2.81
CA LEU A 41 12.88 -31.48 2.71
C LEU A 41 12.85 -30.78 1.34
N ASP A 42 14.00 -30.31 0.85
CA ASP A 42 14.15 -29.70 -0.48
C ASP A 42 13.74 -30.68 -1.59
N ARG A 43 14.18 -31.94 -1.49
CA ARG A 43 13.79 -33.00 -2.43
C ARG A 43 12.28 -33.32 -2.41
N LEU A 44 11.64 -33.20 -1.25
CA LEU A 44 10.18 -33.33 -1.13
C LEU A 44 9.46 -32.08 -1.63
N SER A 45 10.09 -30.91 -1.46
CA SER A 45 9.60 -29.60 -1.91
C SER A 45 9.56 -29.49 -3.44
N ASP A 46 10.53 -30.07 -4.15
CA ASP A 46 10.57 -30.15 -5.62
C ASP A 46 9.35 -30.87 -6.23
N SER A 47 8.66 -31.69 -5.44
CA SER A 47 7.44 -32.40 -5.86
C SER A 47 6.16 -31.58 -5.64
N VAL A 48 6.24 -30.43 -4.97
CA VAL A 48 5.12 -29.51 -4.72
C VAL A 48 5.15 -28.39 -5.77
N SER A 49 4.30 -28.53 -6.78
CA SER A 49 4.01 -27.43 -7.71
C SER A 49 3.09 -26.41 -7.02
N GLY A 50 3.40 -25.12 -7.13
CA GLY A 50 2.54 -24.03 -6.60
C GLY A 50 3.14 -23.21 -5.47
N MET A 51 4.39 -23.47 -5.06
CA MET A 51 5.12 -22.60 -4.15
C MET A 51 5.48 -21.28 -4.85
N THR A 52 5.02 -20.16 -4.29
CA THR A 52 5.36 -18.81 -4.77
C THR A 52 6.47 -18.22 -3.90
N ASN A 53 7.73 -18.38 -4.32
CA ASN A 53 8.85 -17.68 -3.68
C ASN A 53 8.99 -16.29 -4.32
N VAL A 54 8.61 -15.24 -3.59
CA VAL A 54 8.78 -13.85 -4.05
C VAL A 54 10.22 -13.44 -3.79
N ASP A 55 10.97 -13.07 -4.84
CA ASP A 55 12.33 -12.56 -4.70
C ASP A 55 12.33 -11.30 -3.83
N PRO A 56 13.02 -11.28 -2.67
CA PRO A 56 13.11 -10.10 -1.82
C PRO A 56 13.66 -8.88 -2.57
N LYS A 57 14.62 -9.08 -3.49
CA LYS A 57 15.19 -7.98 -4.28
C LYS A 57 14.20 -7.46 -5.31
N GLY A 58 13.52 -8.35 -6.03
CA GLY A 58 12.41 -8.01 -6.93
C GLY A 58 11.30 -7.24 -6.21
N TYR A 59 10.88 -7.68 -5.03
CA TYR A 59 9.85 -7.02 -4.23
C TYR A 59 10.25 -5.59 -3.83
N LEU A 60 11.47 -5.41 -3.33
CA LEU A 60 11.98 -4.08 -2.97
C LEU A 60 12.17 -3.17 -4.19
N THR A 61 12.51 -3.72 -5.36
CA THR A 61 12.63 -2.95 -6.60
C THR A 61 11.27 -2.43 -7.05
N VAL A 62 10.24 -3.28 -7.00
CA VAL A 62 8.86 -2.88 -7.29
C VAL A 62 8.37 -1.83 -6.29
N LEU A 63 8.67 -2.00 -5.00
CA LEU A 63 8.28 -1.02 -3.97
C LEU A 63 8.97 0.33 -4.14
N ASN A 64 10.28 0.36 -4.47
CA ASN A 64 10.98 1.61 -4.73
C ASN A 64 10.50 2.32 -6.01
N SER A 65 10.02 1.55 -6.99
CA SER A 65 9.39 2.12 -8.19
C SER A 65 8.02 2.75 -7.90
N MET A 66 7.37 2.32 -6.82
CA MET A 66 6.11 2.89 -6.36
C MET A 66 6.41 4.22 -5.68
N LYS A 67 6.06 5.31 -6.38
CA LYS A 67 6.31 6.68 -5.93
C LYS A 67 5.42 7.00 -4.73
N ILE A 68 5.86 6.60 -3.54
CA ILE A 68 5.22 7.00 -2.29
C ILE A 68 5.63 8.45 -2.07
N THR A 69 4.63 9.33 -1.99
CA THR A 69 4.84 10.74 -1.65
C THR A 69 5.61 10.82 -0.33
N SER A 70 6.66 11.62 -0.33
CA SER A 70 7.54 11.83 0.82
C SER A 70 6.75 12.36 2.03
N ASP A 71 7.23 12.09 3.25
CA ASP A 71 6.55 12.53 4.48
C ASP A 71 6.38 14.07 4.55
N ALA A 72 7.31 14.81 3.93
CA ALA A 72 7.22 16.25 3.73
C ALA A 72 6.00 16.64 2.88
N GLU A 73 5.78 15.95 1.75
CA GLU A 73 4.62 16.15 0.90
C GLU A 73 3.31 15.82 1.66
N ILE A 74 3.29 14.76 2.48
CA ILE A 74 2.14 14.43 3.34
C ILE A 74 1.77 15.58 4.28
N SER A 75 2.75 16.22 4.91
CA SER A 75 2.52 17.34 5.83
C SER A 75 1.91 18.55 5.10
N ASP A 76 2.45 18.88 3.94
CA ASP A 76 1.96 20.01 3.16
C ASP A 76 0.59 19.74 2.54
N PHE A 77 0.28 18.50 2.15
CA PHE A 77 -1.08 18.11 1.76
C PHE A 77 -2.10 18.34 2.89
N LYS A 78 -1.73 18.09 4.16
CA LYS A 78 -2.64 18.35 5.30
C LYS A 78 -2.90 19.85 5.48
N LYS A 79 -1.85 20.68 5.41
CA LYS A 79 -1.99 22.14 5.49
C LYS A 79 -2.83 22.69 4.34
N ALA A 80 -2.55 22.24 3.11
CA ALA A 80 -3.26 22.69 1.94
C ALA A 80 -4.74 22.23 1.96
N ARG A 81 -5.05 21.02 2.45
CA ARG A 81 -6.45 20.62 2.73
C ARG A 81 -7.16 21.56 3.69
N LEU A 82 -6.49 21.98 4.77
CA LEU A 82 -7.09 22.90 5.75
C LEU A 82 -7.39 24.26 5.11
N LEU A 83 -6.43 24.81 4.36
CA LEU A 83 -6.60 26.06 3.63
C LEU A 83 -7.73 25.97 2.61
N LEU A 84 -7.74 24.95 1.76
CA LEU A 84 -8.75 24.81 0.72
C LEU A 84 -10.13 24.53 1.29
N LYS A 85 -10.23 23.79 2.40
CA LYS A 85 -11.50 23.61 3.13
C LYS A 85 -12.02 24.94 3.69
N SER A 86 -11.14 25.78 4.22
CA SER A 86 -11.52 27.13 4.66
C SER A 86 -11.96 27.99 3.47
N VAL A 87 -11.26 27.92 2.34
CA VAL A 87 -11.61 28.66 1.11
C VAL A 87 -12.98 28.23 0.56
N THR A 88 -13.27 26.92 0.48
CA THR A 88 -14.56 26.44 -0.02
C THR A 88 -15.72 26.72 0.93
N GLN A 89 -15.47 26.74 2.25
CA GLN A 89 -16.49 27.12 3.24
C GLN A 89 -16.78 28.62 3.25
N THR A 90 -15.76 29.45 3.14
CA THR A 90 -15.91 30.92 3.13
C THR A 90 -16.48 31.42 1.82
N ASN A 91 -16.09 30.80 0.70
CA ASN A 91 -16.52 31.18 -0.64
C ASN A 91 -17.04 29.97 -1.44
N PRO A 92 -18.29 29.52 -1.18
CA PRO A 92 -18.87 28.39 -1.90
C PRO A 92 -19.02 28.63 -3.41
N LYS A 93 -19.17 29.90 -3.81
CA LYS A 93 -19.35 30.34 -5.19
C LYS A 93 -18.05 30.51 -5.98
N HIS A 94 -16.89 30.13 -5.43
CA HIS A 94 -15.59 30.28 -6.09
C HIS A 94 -15.18 28.98 -6.82
N PRO A 95 -15.36 28.88 -8.15
CA PRO A 95 -15.17 27.62 -8.88
C PRO A 95 -13.72 27.09 -8.85
N PRO A 96 -12.67 27.92 -9.00
CA PRO A 96 -11.29 27.44 -8.90
C PRO A 96 -10.92 26.87 -7.53
N GLY A 97 -11.62 27.26 -6.46
CA GLY A 97 -11.38 26.73 -5.12
C GLY A 97 -11.73 25.24 -5.03
N TRP A 98 -12.87 24.85 -5.60
CA TRP A 98 -13.30 23.47 -5.68
C TRP A 98 -12.39 22.63 -6.60
N ILE A 99 -11.99 23.20 -7.75
CA ILE A 99 -11.06 22.53 -8.68
C ILE A 99 -9.70 22.28 -8.03
N ALA A 100 -9.14 23.29 -7.37
CA ALA A 100 -7.86 23.16 -6.67
C ALA A 100 -7.95 22.09 -5.56
N ALA A 101 -9.07 22.02 -4.86
CA ALA A 101 -9.25 21.08 -3.77
C ALA A 101 -9.33 19.63 -4.29
N ALA A 102 -9.99 19.43 -5.42
CA ALA A 102 -10.05 18.12 -6.07
C ALA A 102 -8.71 17.69 -6.66
N ARG A 103 -7.99 18.59 -7.33
CA ARG A 103 -6.64 18.32 -7.86
C ARG A 103 -5.66 17.97 -6.74
N LEU A 104 -5.80 18.59 -5.57
CA LEU A 104 -5.00 18.23 -4.41
C LEU A 104 -5.27 16.80 -3.94
N GLU A 105 -6.53 16.38 -3.87
CA GLU A 105 -6.89 15.02 -3.48
C GLU A 105 -6.46 13.98 -4.53
N GLU A 106 -6.47 14.35 -5.81
CA GLU A 106 -5.90 13.54 -6.90
C GLU A 106 -4.39 13.32 -6.73
N LEU A 107 -3.63 14.38 -6.46
CA LEU A 107 -2.19 14.28 -6.18
C LEU A 107 -1.89 13.46 -4.93
N ALA A 108 -2.78 13.51 -3.94
CA ALA A 108 -2.67 12.69 -2.73
C ALA A 108 -3.11 11.22 -2.95
N GLY A 109 -3.50 10.83 -4.17
CA GLY A 109 -3.96 9.48 -4.52
C GLY A 109 -5.38 9.13 -4.06
N LYS A 110 -6.15 10.10 -3.54
CA LYS A 110 -7.50 9.90 -2.99
C LYS A 110 -8.58 10.27 -4.02
N LEU A 111 -8.60 9.57 -5.14
CA LEU A 111 -9.57 9.79 -6.23
C LEU A 111 -11.05 9.77 -5.79
N PRO A 112 -11.51 8.86 -4.90
CA PRO A 112 -12.91 8.87 -4.46
C PRO A 112 -13.31 10.16 -3.72
N VAL A 113 -12.39 10.70 -2.91
CA VAL A 113 -12.61 11.96 -2.19
C VAL A 113 -12.63 13.14 -3.16
N ALA A 114 -11.71 13.15 -4.14
CA ALA A 114 -11.69 14.15 -5.20
C ALA A 114 -13.02 14.22 -5.97
N ARG A 115 -13.58 13.05 -6.34
CA ARG A 115 -14.88 12.97 -7.03
C ARG A 115 -16.04 13.53 -6.19
N GLN A 116 -16.13 13.14 -4.93
CA GLN A 116 -17.16 13.68 -4.03
C GLN A 116 -17.04 15.18 -3.85
N LEU A 117 -15.81 15.70 -3.77
CA LEU A 117 -15.56 17.12 -3.58
C LEU A 117 -15.94 17.94 -4.82
N ILE A 118 -15.63 17.44 -6.02
CA ILE A 118 -16.10 18.09 -7.25
C ILE A 118 -17.60 18.01 -7.40
N GLN A 119 -18.24 16.89 -7.04
CA GLN A 119 -19.70 16.81 -7.12
C GLN A 119 -20.37 17.89 -6.25
N LYS A 120 -19.86 18.13 -5.04
CA LYS A 120 -20.28 19.26 -4.20
C LYS A 120 -19.97 20.61 -4.87
N GLY A 121 -18.80 20.74 -5.48
CA GLY A 121 -18.43 21.92 -6.25
C GLY A 121 -19.40 22.22 -7.42
N CYS A 122 -19.89 21.18 -8.11
CA CYS A 122 -20.88 21.30 -9.18
C CYS A 122 -22.25 21.77 -8.66
N GLU A 123 -22.66 21.30 -7.48
CA GLU A 123 -23.92 21.70 -6.82
C GLU A 123 -23.88 23.17 -6.37
N GLU A 124 -22.75 23.62 -5.80
CA GLU A 124 -22.54 24.99 -5.33
C GLU A 124 -22.26 25.99 -6.48
N CYS A 125 -21.59 25.53 -7.54
CA CYS A 125 -21.18 26.35 -8.69
C CYS A 125 -21.74 25.82 -10.03
N PRO A 126 -23.05 25.84 -10.26
CA PRO A 126 -23.62 25.33 -11.52
C PRO A 126 -23.33 26.23 -12.72
N LYS A 127 -22.84 27.45 -12.50
CA LYS A 127 -22.66 28.48 -13.55
C LYS A 127 -21.32 28.41 -14.29
N ASN A 128 -20.33 27.68 -13.77
CA ASN A 128 -19.01 27.63 -14.38
C ASN A 128 -18.78 26.30 -15.11
N GLU A 129 -18.44 26.37 -16.38
CA GLU A 129 -18.09 25.23 -17.24
C GLU A 129 -16.83 24.49 -16.80
N ASP A 130 -15.84 25.18 -16.21
CA ASP A 130 -14.55 24.58 -15.87
C ASP A 130 -14.67 23.52 -14.77
N VAL A 131 -15.59 23.71 -13.82
CA VAL A 131 -15.85 22.73 -12.74
C VAL A 131 -16.46 21.46 -13.32
N TRP A 132 -17.38 21.60 -14.27
CA TRP A 132 -17.99 20.48 -14.96
C TRP A 132 -16.97 19.73 -15.81
N LEU A 133 -16.09 20.43 -16.54
CA LEU A 133 -15.02 19.79 -17.31
C LEU A 133 -14.09 18.99 -16.42
N GLU A 134 -13.70 19.52 -15.27
CA GLU A 134 -12.86 18.79 -14.32
C GLU A 134 -13.58 17.63 -13.65
N ALA A 135 -14.88 17.76 -13.39
CA ALA A 135 -15.71 16.65 -12.92
C ALA A 135 -15.68 15.48 -13.89
N CYS A 136 -15.75 15.76 -15.19
CA CYS A 136 -15.74 14.73 -16.22
C CYS A 136 -14.38 14.07 -16.36
N ARG A 137 -13.29 14.82 -16.16
CA ARG A 137 -11.94 14.27 -16.19
C ARG A 137 -11.67 13.32 -15.01
N LEU A 138 -12.22 13.62 -13.83
CA LEU A 138 -12.02 12.82 -12.61
C LEU A 138 -13.04 11.67 -12.45
N ALA A 139 -14.17 11.73 -13.15
CA ALA A 139 -15.21 10.72 -13.11
C ALA A 139 -14.81 9.46 -13.89
N ASN A 140 -15.40 8.33 -13.49
CA ASN A 140 -15.34 7.09 -14.28
C ASN A 140 -16.09 7.31 -15.60
N PRO A 141 -15.75 6.59 -16.69
CA PRO A 141 -16.40 6.79 -18.00
C PRO A 141 -17.93 6.63 -17.96
N ASP A 142 -18.42 5.69 -17.14
CA ASP A 142 -19.87 5.48 -16.94
C ASP A 142 -20.54 6.67 -16.22
N GLU A 143 -19.91 7.20 -15.18
CA GLU A 143 -20.41 8.35 -14.43
C GLU A 143 -20.21 9.67 -15.19
N ALA A 144 -19.19 9.76 -16.04
CA ALA A 144 -18.83 10.98 -16.77
C ALA A 144 -19.95 11.43 -17.69
N LYS A 145 -20.69 10.49 -18.31
CA LYS A 145 -21.89 10.79 -19.11
C LYS A 145 -22.97 11.47 -18.28
N ALA A 146 -23.28 10.92 -17.11
CA ALA A 146 -24.26 11.47 -16.20
C ALA A 146 -23.85 12.87 -15.68
N VAL A 147 -22.55 13.08 -15.45
CA VAL A 147 -22.00 14.38 -15.04
C VAL A 147 -22.09 15.40 -16.18
N ILE A 148 -21.71 15.05 -17.41
CA ILE A 148 -21.85 15.92 -18.59
C ILE A 148 -23.31 16.26 -18.85
N ALA A 149 -24.22 15.29 -18.82
CA ALA A 149 -25.64 15.55 -19.04
C ALA A 149 -26.20 16.55 -18.03
N ARG A 150 -25.78 16.47 -16.76
CA ARG A 150 -26.11 17.48 -15.74
C ARG A 150 -25.49 18.84 -16.07
N GLY A 151 -24.21 18.88 -16.44
CA GLY A 151 -23.51 20.11 -16.81
C GLY A 151 -24.13 20.83 -18.01
N VAL A 152 -24.49 20.09 -19.07
CA VAL A 152 -25.17 20.61 -20.26
C VAL A 152 -26.55 21.17 -19.91
N LYS A 153 -27.29 20.51 -19.01
CA LYS A 153 -28.59 21.00 -18.54
C LYS A 153 -28.46 22.32 -17.77
N SER A 154 -27.39 22.49 -17.00
CA SER A 154 -27.10 23.73 -16.26
C SER A 154 -26.57 24.85 -17.16
N ILE A 155 -25.75 24.54 -18.16
CA ILE A 155 -25.12 25.51 -19.06
C ILE A 155 -25.29 25.07 -20.53
N PRO A 156 -26.47 25.34 -21.14
CA PRO A 156 -26.74 24.90 -22.51
C PRO A 156 -25.89 25.65 -23.56
N THR A 157 -25.37 26.83 -23.21
CA THR A 157 -24.61 27.70 -24.12
C THR A 157 -23.12 27.37 -24.21
N SER A 158 -22.58 26.50 -23.35
CA SER A 158 -21.14 26.23 -23.29
C SER A 158 -20.70 25.27 -24.40
N VAL A 159 -20.00 25.80 -25.40
CA VAL A 159 -19.45 25.01 -26.51
C VAL A 159 -18.41 23.99 -26.02
N LYS A 160 -17.60 24.33 -25.01
CA LYS A 160 -16.57 23.43 -24.48
C LYS A 160 -17.16 22.17 -23.86
N LEU A 161 -18.27 22.32 -23.14
CA LEU A 161 -18.98 21.22 -22.49
C LEU A 161 -19.56 20.26 -23.53
N TRP A 162 -20.15 20.79 -24.60
CA TRP A 162 -20.64 20.00 -25.75
C TRP A 162 -19.52 19.30 -26.53
N MET A 163 -18.37 19.96 -26.75
CA MET A 163 -17.22 19.32 -27.38
C MET A 163 -16.71 18.13 -26.55
N GLN A 164 -16.67 18.28 -25.22
CA GLN A 164 -16.27 17.19 -24.35
C GLN A 164 -17.30 16.07 -24.30
N ALA A 165 -18.60 16.39 -24.34
CA ALA A 165 -19.68 15.42 -24.47
C ALA A 165 -19.50 14.56 -25.73
N SER A 166 -19.26 15.21 -26.88
CA SER A 166 -19.04 14.51 -28.14
C SER A 166 -17.83 13.59 -28.09
N LYS A 167 -16.74 13.98 -27.43
CA LYS A 167 -15.57 13.11 -27.26
C LYS A 167 -15.88 11.88 -26.43
N LEU A 168 -16.66 12.01 -25.34
CA LEU A 168 -17.05 10.87 -24.52
C LEU A 168 -17.90 9.85 -25.28
N GLU A 169 -18.84 10.30 -26.12
CA GLU A 169 -19.67 9.39 -26.93
C GLU A 169 -18.86 8.62 -27.98
N ASN A 170 -17.81 9.23 -28.55
CA ASN A 170 -16.97 8.58 -29.55
C ASN A 170 -16.01 7.53 -28.96
N ASP A 171 -15.61 7.67 -27.70
CA ASP A 171 -14.69 6.75 -27.05
C ASP A 171 -15.33 5.37 -26.81
N ASP A 172 -16.66 5.33 -26.61
CA ASP A 172 -17.40 4.06 -26.46
C ASP A 172 -17.59 3.30 -27.77
N MET A 173 -17.62 3.99 -28.92
CA MET A 173 -17.74 3.35 -30.23
C MET A 173 -16.44 2.66 -30.68
N ASN A 174 -15.32 2.93 -29.99
CA ASN A 174 -13.99 2.39 -30.30
C ASN A 174 -13.54 1.29 -29.33
N ARG A 175 -14.46 0.71 -28.54
CA ARG A 175 -14.17 -0.28 -27.51
C ARG A 175 -14.82 -1.64 -27.75
#